data_AF-A0A2V6CLN9-F1
#
_entry.id   AF-A0A2V6CLN9-F1
#
_cell.length_a   1.000
_cell.length_b   1.000
_cell.length_c   1.000
_cell.angle_alpha   90.00
_cell.angle_beta   90.00
_cell.angle_gamma   90.00
#
_symmetry.space_group_name_H-M   'P 1'
#
loop_
_entity.id
_entity.type
_entity.pdbx_description
1 polymer ?
#
loop_
_entity_poly.entity_id
_entity_poly.type
_entity_poly.pdbx_seq_one_letter_code
_entity_poly.pdbx_strand_id
1 'polypeptide(L)'
;MPGLGTSFGRGGATTAQQDLANADCILIEGSSMAEAHPVGFRWVMKAKERGATIIHVDPRFSRTSALANIWVPIRAGSDITFLGGIIHHVIENELFFRDYVVHYTNASCILRDDYGDPEDNADGYFSGWNENRRAYEMESWQYKGEGLSYPERDLTLQDPQCVFQKLKRHFARYTPKMVEKVCGVPPALFQKVADTLVRASGPDKTAAICYAVGWTQHSKGVQIIRTASILQLLLGNIGRPGGGILALRGHASIQGSTDIPTLYDILPGYLAMPQGGDEETLQKYLDAHTPKTGLWSNTPAYFISLLKAYYGKSATGENDFGYDWLPKITADHSFFEYLYDMADGKMEGMFLIGQNSAVGAPNTRLQRRSMAKLKWFVIRDMVETEPARFWRDSAEIERGELRTDEIETEVFFFPAAGHAEKEGAFTNTQRLLQWREK
;
A
#
# COMPACT_ATOMS: atom_id res chain seq x y z
N MET A 1 2.72 0.89 0.80
CA MET A 1 2.08 0.26 -0.38
C MET A 1 2.65 -1.14 -0.70
N PRO A 2 2.72 -2.09 0.26
CA PRO A 2 3.33 -3.40 -0.02
C PRO A 2 2.56 -4.20 -1.09
N GLY A 3 1.22 -4.10 -1.11
CA GLY A 3 0.38 -4.93 -1.98
C GLY A 3 0.68 -4.81 -3.48
N LEU A 4 0.82 -3.59 -4.00
CA LEU A 4 1.19 -3.38 -5.41
C LEU A 4 2.68 -3.68 -5.65
N GLY A 5 3.56 -3.34 -4.70
CA GLY A 5 4.99 -3.63 -4.77
C GLY A 5 5.28 -5.11 -5.00
N THR A 6 4.68 -5.97 -4.18
CA THR A 6 4.78 -7.43 -4.32
C THR A 6 4.13 -7.96 -5.60
N SER A 7 3.07 -7.32 -6.09
CA SER A 7 2.32 -7.79 -7.27
C SER A 7 2.99 -7.44 -8.59
N PHE A 8 3.51 -6.21 -8.70
CA PHE A 8 3.93 -5.60 -9.98
C PHE A 8 5.37 -5.09 -9.95
N GLY A 9 6.08 -5.28 -8.84
CA GLY A 9 7.44 -4.79 -8.61
C GLY A 9 7.53 -3.32 -8.17
N ARG A 10 6.42 -2.57 -8.10
CA ARG A 10 6.40 -1.16 -7.65
C ARG A 10 5.12 -0.83 -6.87
N GLY A 11 5.25 -0.04 -5.80
CA GLY A 11 4.12 0.46 -4.99
C GLY A 11 3.40 1.69 -5.56
N GLY A 12 3.83 2.17 -6.73
CA GLY A 12 3.29 3.33 -7.44
C GLY A 12 1.84 3.17 -7.92
N ALA A 13 1.16 4.26 -8.28
CA ALA A 13 -0.03 4.15 -9.13
C ALA A 13 0.43 3.60 -10.49
N THR A 14 -0.32 2.63 -11.00
CA THR A 14 0.05 1.95 -12.25
C THR A 14 -0.32 2.77 -13.50
N THR A 15 -1.30 3.66 -13.37
CA THR A 15 -1.76 4.56 -14.44
C THR A 15 -1.91 6.01 -13.94
N ALA A 16 -2.29 6.93 -14.83
CA ALA A 16 -2.59 8.32 -14.56
C ALA A 16 -4.09 8.57 -14.42
N GLN A 17 -4.48 9.66 -13.75
CA GLN A 17 -5.90 10.01 -13.58
C GLN A 17 -6.58 10.27 -14.93
N GLN A 18 -5.89 10.91 -15.87
CA GLN A 18 -6.38 11.21 -17.22
C GLN A 18 -6.72 9.93 -17.99
N ASP A 19 -5.96 8.86 -17.79
CA ASP A 19 -6.11 7.62 -18.52
C ASP A 19 -7.38 6.86 -18.14
N LEU A 20 -8.00 7.18 -17.01
CA LEU A 20 -9.31 6.63 -16.64
C LEU A 20 -10.40 6.93 -17.68
N ALA A 21 -10.28 8.03 -18.44
CA ALA A 21 -11.19 8.34 -19.53
C ALA A 21 -11.21 7.25 -20.62
N ASN A 22 -10.16 6.41 -20.67
CA ASN A 22 -10.03 5.31 -21.60
C ASN A 22 -10.67 4.00 -21.13
N ALA A 23 -11.19 3.92 -19.90
CA ALA A 23 -11.75 2.69 -19.31
C ALA A 23 -13.15 2.32 -19.83
N ASP A 24 -13.45 1.03 -20.02
CA ASP A 24 -14.78 0.51 -20.31
C ASP A 24 -15.60 0.25 -19.03
N CYS A 25 -14.92 0.07 -17.91
CA CYS A 25 -15.52 0.01 -16.58
C CYS A 25 -14.55 0.57 -15.54
N ILE A 26 -15.08 1.25 -14.53
CA ILE A 26 -14.29 1.74 -13.39
C ILE A 26 -14.92 1.23 -12.11
N LEU A 27 -14.19 0.40 -11.37
CA LEU A 27 -14.52 -0.01 -10.02
C LEU A 27 -13.87 0.97 -9.04
N ILE A 28 -14.69 1.69 -8.31
CA ILE A 28 -14.27 2.53 -7.20
C ILE A 28 -14.65 1.79 -5.91
N GLU A 29 -13.65 1.29 -5.19
CA GLU A 29 -13.85 0.53 -3.97
C GLU A 29 -12.76 0.93 -2.97
N GLY A 30 -13.15 1.19 -1.72
CA GLY A 30 -12.25 1.75 -0.72
C GLY A 30 -11.84 3.21 -0.99
N SER A 31 -12.67 3.98 -1.70
CA SER A 31 -12.48 5.42 -1.97
C SER A 31 -13.80 6.14 -2.23
N SER A 32 -14.04 7.30 -1.59
CA SER A 32 -15.05 8.26 -2.08
C SER A 32 -14.39 9.28 -3.02
N MET A 33 -14.03 8.82 -4.22
CA MET A 33 -13.20 9.57 -5.16
C MET A 33 -13.78 10.93 -5.57
N ALA A 34 -15.10 11.08 -5.68
CA ALA A 34 -15.73 12.36 -6.00
C ALA A 34 -15.58 13.40 -4.88
N GLU A 35 -15.31 12.97 -3.65
CA GLU A 35 -15.10 13.84 -2.48
C GLU A 35 -13.60 14.05 -2.21
N ALA A 36 -12.82 12.98 -2.25
CA ALA A 36 -11.40 13.00 -1.90
C ALA A 36 -10.51 13.46 -3.06
N HIS A 37 -10.93 13.23 -4.31
CA HIS A 37 -10.16 13.55 -5.53
C HIS A 37 -11.05 14.17 -6.62
N PRO A 38 -11.82 15.23 -6.32
CA PRO A 38 -12.88 15.74 -7.20
C PRO A 38 -12.39 16.13 -8.60
N VAL A 39 -11.20 16.74 -8.70
CA VAL A 39 -10.63 17.13 -10.00
C VAL A 39 -10.22 15.90 -10.83
N GLY A 40 -9.68 14.88 -10.17
CA GLY A 40 -9.37 13.58 -10.79
C GLY A 40 -10.61 12.85 -11.28
N PHE A 41 -11.70 12.94 -10.51
CA PHE A 41 -12.98 12.30 -10.80
C PHE A 41 -13.62 12.80 -12.11
N ARG A 42 -13.20 13.96 -12.62
CA ARG A 42 -13.57 14.43 -13.98
C ARG A 42 -13.33 13.35 -15.04
N TRP A 43 -12.24 12.60 -14.94
CA TRP A 43 -11.88 11.59 -15.95
C TRP A 43 -12.72 10.32 -15.83
N VAL A 44 -13.19 9.98 -14.62
CA VAL A 44 -14.23 8.96 -14.41
C VAL A 44 -15.52 9.37 -15.13
N MET A 45 -15.92 10.64 -15.00
CA MET A 45 -17.09 11.15 -15.70
C MET A 45 -16.93 11.16 -17.22
N LYS A 46 -15.72 11.46 -17.72
CA LYS A 46 -15.40 11.35 -19.16
C LYS A 46 -15.51 9.92 -19.68
N ALA A 47 -15.05 8.93 -18.91
CA ALA A 47 -15.25 7.52 -19.24
C ALA A 47 -16.75 7.19 -19.28
N LYS A 48 -17.53 7.65 -18.29
CA LYS A 48 -18.98 7.44 -18.21
C LYS A 48 -19.72 8.06 -19.40
N GLU A 49 -19.38 9.28 -19.79
CA GLU A 49 -19.94 9.97 -20.97
C GLU A 49 -19.71 9.17 -22.26
N ARG A 50 -18.57 8.47 -22.35
CA ARG A 50 -18.22 7.59 -23.47
C ARG A 50 -18.95 6.22 -23.42
N GLY A 51 -19.61 5.91 -22.32
CA GLY A 51 -20.36 4.66 -22.13
C GLY A 51 -19.75 3.68 -21.12
N ALA A 52 -18.69 4.06 -20.41
CA ALA A 52 -18.12 3.22 -19.36
C ALA A 52 -19.10 3.02 -18.20
N THR A 53 -19.12 1.82 -17.61
CA THR A 53 -19.91 1.57 -16.40
C THR A 53 -19.09 1.92 -15.15
N ILE A 54 -19.65 2.80 -14.30
CA ILE A 54 -19.02 3.18 -13.03
C ILE A 54 -19.68 2.39 -11.90
N ILE A 55 -18.86 1.62 -11.18
CA ILE A 55 -19.28 0.82 -10.02
C ILE A 55 -18.67 1.43 -8.78
N HIS A 56 -19.48 1.74 -7.78
CA HIS A 56 -19.00 2.23 -6.48
C HIS A 56 -19.39 1.24 -5.38
N VAL A 57 -18.38 0.65 -4.74
CA VAL A 57 -18.55 -0.32 -3.65
C VAL A 57 -18.10 0.38 -2.35
N ASP A 58 -19.07 0.72 -1.50
CA ASP A 58 -18.82 1.46 -0.26
C ASP A 58 -19.95 1.18 0.75
N PRO A 59 -19.65 1.05 2.07
CA PRO A 59 -20.66 0.90 3.11
C PRO A 59 -21.70 2.03 3.14
N ARG A 60 -21.38 3.20 2.57
CA ARG A 60 -22.23 4.38 2.57
C ARG A 60 -22.60 4.79 1.15
N PHE A 61 -23.81 5.32 1.00
CA PHE A 61 -24.17 6.05 -0.21
C PHE A 61 -23.58 7.46 -0.15
N SER A 62 -22.58 7.74 -0.98
CA SER A 62 -21.80 8.98 -0.96
C SER A 62 -22.04 9.84 -2.22
N ARG A 63 -21.34 10.99 -2.35
CA ARG A 63 -21.38 11.77 -3.59
C ARG A 63 -20.83 10.99 -4.79
N THR A 64 -19.90 10.06 -4.53
CA THR A 64 -19.41 9.13 -5.55
C THR A 64 -20.51 8.15 -5.96
N SER A 65 -21.27 7.58 -5.00
CA SER A 65 -22.40 6.69 -5.30
C SER A 65 -23.47 7.37 -6.15
N ALA A 66 -23.77 8.65 -5.85
CA ALA A 66 -24.76 9.43 -6.60
C ALA A 66 -24.41 9.60 -8.09
N LEU A 67 -23.12 9.50 -8.43
CA LEU A 67 -22.61 9.62 -9.80
C LEU A 67 -22.28 8.26 -10.44
N ALA A 68 -22.33 7.15 -9.68
CA ALA A 68 -22.09 5.81 -10.20
C ALA A 68 -23.30 5.26 -10.97
N ASN A 69 -23.08 4.26 -11.83
CA ASN A 69 -24.16 3.48 -12.46
C ASN A 69 -24.67 2.40 -11.51
N ILE A 70 -23.77 1.84 -10.70
CA ILE A 70 -24.06 0.78 -9.74
C ILE A 70 -23.44 1.17 -8.41
N TRP A 71 -24.26 1.26 -7.36
CA TRP A 71 -23.77 1.30 -5.99
C TRP A 71 -23.95 -0.07 -5.33
N VAL A 72 -22.92 -0.52 -4.63
CA VAL A 72 -22.89 -1.79 -3.92
C VAL A 72 -22.63 -1.50 -2.44
N PRO A 73 -23.63 -1.67 -1.55
CA PRO A 73 -23.40 -1.59 -0.12
C PRO A 73 -22.55 -2.80 0.31
N ILE A 74 -21.45 -2.55 1.02
CA ILE A 74 -20.57 -3.58 1.54
C ILE A 74 -20.33 -3.37 3.03
N ARG A 75 -20.17 -4.46 3.79
CA ARG A 75 -19.72 -4.40 5.19
C ARG A 75 -18.26 -3.95 5.26
N ALA A 76 -17.94 -2.97 6.10
CA ALA A 76 -16.56 -2.52 6.26
C ALA A 76 -15.63 -3.68 6.65
N GLY A 77 -14.54 -3.86 5.89
CA GLY A 77 -13.56 -4.92 6.13
C GLY A 77 -13.91 -6.28 5.51
N SER A 78 -14.96 -6.41 4.69
CA SER A 78 -15.27 -7.64 3.94
C SER A 78 -14.76 -7.65 2.50
N ASP A 79 -13.89 -6.70 2.13
CA ASP A 79 -13.43 -6.45 0.76
C ASP A 79 -12.75 -7.67 0.12
N ILE A 80 -11.91 -8.40 0.87
CA ILE A 80 -11.27 -9.65 0.40
C ILE A 80 -12.33 -10.67 -0.03
N THR A 81 -13.43 -10.78 0.72
CA THR A 81 -14.49 -11.74 0.40
C THR A 81 -15.24 -11.34 -0.86
N PHE A 82 -15.52 -10.05 -1.04
CA PHE A 82 -16.15 -9.52 -2.24
C PHE A 82 -15.28 -9.72 -3.50
N LEU A 83 -14.03 -9.23 -3.47
CA LEU A 83 -13.09 -9.38 -4.57
C LEU A 83 -12.73 -10.85 -4.84
N GLY A 84 -12.57 -11.64 -3.78
CA GLY A 84 -12.33 -13.09 -3.86
C GLY A 84 -13.49 -13.83 -4.51
N GLY A 85 -14.73 -13.40 -4.27
CA GLY A 85 -15.90 -13.93 -4.98
C GLY A 85 -15.86 -13.63 -6.48
N ILE A 86 -15.43 -12.42 -6.87
CA ILE A 86 -15.27 -12.08 -8.29
C ILE A 86 -14.17 -12.94 -8.92
N ILE A 87 -13.04 -13.14 -8.23
CA ILE A 87 -11.97 -14.04 -8.69
C ILE A 87 -12.50 -15.47 -8.88
N HIS A 88 -13.23 -16.00 -7.90
CA HIS A 88 -13.86 -17.31 -8.00
C HIS A 88 -14.78 -17.40 -9.23
N HIS A 89 -15.65 -16.40 -9.44
CA HIS A 89 -16.53 -16.35 -10.61
C HIS A 89 -15.74 -16.32 -11.93
N VAL A 90 -14.67 -15.52 -12.02
CA VAL A 90 -13.81 -15.41 -13.22
C VAL A 90 -13.13 -16.74 -13.54
N ILE A 91 -12.58 -17.43 -12.52
CA ILE A 91 -11.85 -18.69 -12.72
C ILE A 91 -12.81 -19.84 -13.03
N GLU A 92 -13.90 -19.98 -12.28
CA GLU A 92 -14.84 -21.10 -12.40
C GLU A 92 -15.53 -21.13 -13.77
N ASN A 93 -15.76 -19.96 -14.36
CA ASN A 93 -16.41 -19.81 -15.66
C ASN A 93 -15.41 -19.59 -16.82
N GLU A 94 -14.11 -19.75 -16.57
CA GLU A 94 -13.04 -19.58 -17.56
C GLU A 94 -13.05 -18.20 -18.28
N LEU A 95 -13.42 -17.14 -17.54
CA LEU A 95 -13.61 -15.78 -18.06
C LEU A 95 -12.33 -14.91 -18.02
N PHE A 96 -11.20 -15.48 -17.65
CA PHE A 96 -9.91 -14.77 -17.56
C PHE A 96 -9.25 -14.65 -18.94
N PHE A 97 -8.43 -13.62 -19.13
CA PHE A 97 -7.67 -13.45 -20.37
C PHE A 97 -6.48 -14.41 -20.38
N ARG A 98 -6.71 -15.65 -20.85
CA ARG A 98 -5.75 -16.77 -20.78
C ARG A 98 -4.35 -16.42 -21.28
N ASP A 99 -4.21 -15.84 -22.46
CA ASP A 99 -2.88 -15.54 -23.03
C ASP A 99 -2.12 -14.53 -22.15
N TYR A 100 -2.80 -13.50 -21.64
CA TYR A 100 -2.22 -12.57 -20.68
C TYR A 100 -1.79 -13.30 -19.40
N VAL A 101 -2.66 -14.13 -18.84
CA VAL A 101 -2.41 -14.87 -17.59
C VAL A 101 -1.21 -15.80 -17.73
N VAL A 102 -1.15 -16.60 -18.80
CA VAL A 102 -0.06 -17.57 -19.02
C VAL A 102 1.29 -16.87 -19.20
N HIS A 103 1.33 -15.76 -19.95
CA HIS A 103 2.59 -15.16 -20.37
C HIS A 103 3.09 -14.03 -19.48
N TYR A 104 2.20 -13.26 -18.84
CA TYR A 104 2.55 -12.05 -18.09
C TYR A 104 2.32 -12.15 -16.59
N THR A 105 1.96 -13.35 -16.10
CA THR A 105 1.85 -13.63 -14.67
C THR A 105 2.69 -14.86 -14.30
N ASN A 106 2.77 -15.13 -13.02
CA ASN A 106 3.38 -16.35 -12.48
C ASN A 106 2.42 -17.56 -12.45
N ALA A 107 1.25 -17.48 -13.08
CA ALA A 107 0.22 -18.54 -13.06
C ALA A 107 0.75 -19.94 -13.38
N SER A 108 1.69 -20.03 -14.34
CA SER A 108 2.32 -21.30 -14.73
C SER A 108 3.43 -21.79 -13.80
N CYS A 109 3.95 -20.94 -12.91
CA CYS A 109 5.09 -21.31 -12.06
C CYS A 109 4.68 -22.41 -11.07
N ILE A 110 5.54 -23.41 -10.88
CA ILE A 110 5.27 -24.57 -10.03
C ILE A 110 5.80 -24.30 -8.62
N LEU A 111 4.95 -24.43 -7.60
CA LEU A 111 5.33 -24.31 -6.19
C LEU A 111 6.08 -25.56 -5.71
N ARG A 112 6.91 -25.40 -4.67
CA ARG A 112 7.53 -26.53 -3.97
C ARG A 112 6.47 -27.44 -3.35
N ASP A 113 6.83 -28.72 -3.20
CA ASP A 113 5.93 -29.75 -2.68
C ASP A 113 5.57 -29.57 -1.20
N ASP A 114 6.40 -28.83 -0.45
CA ASP A 114 6.18 -28.51 0.97
C ASP A 114 5.28 -27.29 1.20
N TYR A 115 4.80 -26.64 0.13
CA TYR A 115 3.76 -25.60 0.22
C TYR A 115 2.42 -26.20 0.65
N GLY A 116 1.85 -25.66 1.73
CA GLY A 116 0.54 -26.05 2.27
C GLY A 116 -0.46 -24.90 2.22
N ASP A 117 -1.66 -25.22 1.74
CA ASP A 117 -2.82 -24.32 1.74
C ASP A 117 -3.53 -24.32 3.12
N PRO A 118 -4.23 -23.23 3.50
CA PRO A 118 -5.08 -23.16 4.71
C PRO A 118 -6.13 -24.26 4.82
N GLU A 119 -6.51 -24.84 3.68
CA GLU A 119 -7.49 -25.90 3.56
C GLU A 119 -6.93 -27.30 3.85
N ASP A 120 -5.61 -27.49 3.83
CA ASP A 120 -4.99 -28.81 4.00
C ASP A 120 -5.17 -29.37 5.40
N ASN A 121 -5.05 -28.51 6.42
CA ASN A 121 -5.23 -28.87 7.84
C ASN A 121 -6.55 -28.39 8.44
N ALA A 122 -7.37 -27.66 7.66
CA ALA A 122 -8.62 -27.04 8.09
C ALA A 122 -8.52 -26.10 9.31
N ASP A 123 -7.31 -25.60 9.61
CA ASP A 123 -7.01 -24.66 10.69
C ASP A 123 -7.01 -23.19 10.22
N GLY A 124 -7.00 -22.96 8.90
CA GLY A 124 -6.97 -21.63 8.31
C GLY A 124 -5.57 -21.04 8.17
N TYR A 125 -4.51 -21.83 8.39
CA TYR A 125 -3.12 -21.38 8.29
C TYR A 125 -2.40 -21.99 7.10
N PHE A 126 -1.62 -21.18 6.38
CA PHE A 126 -0.66 -21.69 5.40
C PHE A 126 0.44 -22.53 6.08
N SER A 127 1.21 -23.29 5.29
CA SER A 127 2.44 -23.93 5.78
C SER A 127 3.39 -22.93 6.44
N GLY A 128 4.09 -23.35 7.49
CA GLY A 128 5.07 -22.52 8.22
C GLY A 128 4.51 -21.66 9.35
N TRP A 129 3.25 -21.83 9.76
CA TRP A 129 2.70 -21.11 10.91
C TRP A 129 3.39 -21.49 12.23
N ASN A 130 3.87 -20.49 12.96
CA ASN A 130 4.43 -20.64 14.29
C ASN A 130 3.51 -19.99 15.34
N GLU A 131 2.77 -20.81 16.10
CA GLU A 131 1.77 -20.34 17.08
C GLU A 131 2.38 -19.44 18.16
N ASN A 132 3.59 -19.77 18.65
CA ASN A 132 4.23 -19.01 19.73
C ASN A 132 4.65 -17.61 19.26
N ARG A 133 5.18 -17.51 18.03
CA ARG A 133 5.62 -16.22 17.45
C ARG A 133 4.48 -15.47 16.76
N ARG A 134 3.36 -16.16 16.50
CA ARG A 134 2.22 -15.68 15.68
C ARG A 134 2.69 -15.14 14.33
N ALA A 135 3.62 -15.86 13.71
CA ALA A 135 4.31 -15.47 12.48
C ALA A 135 4.51 -16.69 11.56
N TYR A 136 4.78 -16.42 10.29
CA TYR A 136 5.08 -17.45 9.29
C TYR A 136 6.56 -17.57 9.00
N GLU A 137 7.02 -18.81 8.90
CA GLU A 137 8.26 -19.24 8.25
C GLU A 137 7.94 -19.49 6.76
N MET A 138 8.56 -18.71 5.86
CA MET A 138 8.16 -18.61 4.45
C MET A 138 8.99 -19.50 3.50
N GLU A 139 9.78 -20.43 4.04
CA GLU A 139 10.70 -21.30 3.31
C GLU A 139 9.96 -22.22 2.33
N SER A 140 8.75 -22.66 2.67
CA SER A 140 7.90 -23.48 1.81
C SER A 140 7.20 -22.68 0.70
N TRP A 141 7.15 -21.35 0.79
CA TRP A 141 6.42 -20.49 -0.16
C TRP A 141 7.29 -20.09 -1.36
N GLN A 142 8.00 -21.06 -1.93
CA GLN A 142 8.93 -20.84 -3.04
C GLN A 142 8.53 -21.68 -4.26
N TYR A 143 9.05 -21.30 -5.42
CA TYR A 143 8.91 -22.11 -6.63
C TYR A 143 9.91 -23.26 -6.66
N LYS A 144 9.58 -24.34 -7.38
CA LYS A 144 10.58 -25.30 -7.87
C LYS A 144 11.48 -24.62 -8.92
N GLY A 145 12.73 -25.06 -9.01
CA GLY A 145 13.75 -24.47 -9.90
C GLY A 145 14.74 -23.54 -9.17
N GLU A 146 15.41 -22.67 -9.93
CA GLU A 146 16.48 -21.81 -9.41
C GLU A 146 15.95 -20.46 -8.87
N GLY A 147 15.09 -20.56 -7.86
CA GLY A 147 14.48 -19.40 -7.18
C GLY A 147 13.56 -18.57 -8.08
N LEU A 148 13.30 -17.32 -7.70
CA LEU A 148 12.37 -16.43 -8.39
C LEU A 148 12.76 -16.09 -9.84
N SER A 149 14.04 -16.23 -10.20
CA SER A 149 14.52 -15.84 -11.53
C SER A 149 14.24 -16.89 -12.60
N TYR A 150 14.28 -18.18 -12.23
CA TYR A 150 14.09 -19.29 -13.18
C TYR A 150 13.25 -20.41 -12.54
N PRO A 151 11.95 -20.16 -12.27
CA PRO A 151 11.06 -21.19 -11.75
C PRO A 151 10.71 -22.20 -12.84
N GLU A 152 10.44 -23.44 -12.45
CA GLU A 152 9.79 -24.43 -13.31
C GLU A 152 8.36 -23.96 -13.66
N ARG A 153 7.90 -24.25 -14.88
CA ARG A 153 6.63 -23.75 -15.41
C ARG A 153 5.85 -24.81 -16.18
N ASP A 154 4.54 -24.84 -15.97
CA ASP A 154 3.57 -25.51 -16.82
C ASP A 154 2.66 -24.48 -17.52
N LEU A 155 2.88 -24.28 -18.83
CA LEU A 155 2.10 -23.32 -19.64
C LEU A 155 0.69 -23.83 -19.97
N THR A 156 0.38 -25.11 -19.73
CA THR A 156 -0.97 -25.65 -19.87
C THR A 156 -1.87 -25.27 -18.69
N LEU A 157 -1.26 -24.87 -17.56
CA LEU A 157 -1.90 -24.57 -16.28
C LEU A 157 -2.62 -25.79 -15.67
N GLN A 158 -2.20 -27.01 -15.99
CA GLN A 158 -2.83 -28.25 -15.51
C GLN A 158 -2.10 -28.87 -14.32
N ASP A 159 -0.82 -28.56 -14.13
CA ASP A 159 -0.04 -29.05 -12.99
C ASP A 159 -0.71 -28.61 -11.67
N PRO A 160 -1.03 -29.54 -10.76
CA PRO A 160 -1.76 -29.23 -9.52
C PRO A 160 -0.97 -28.33 -8.57
N GLN A 161 0.35 -28.22 -8.73
CA GLN A 161 1.24 -27.33 -7.97
C GLN A 161 1.52 -26.01 -8.70
N CYS A 162 1.04 -25.80 -9.92
CA CYS A 162 1.15 -24.48 -10.53
C CYS A 162 0.31 -23.44 -9.75
N VAL A 163 0.80 -22.20 -9.72
CA VAL A 163 0.14 -21.08 -9.02
C VAL A 163 -1.34 -20.94 -9.42
N PHE A 164 -1.69 -21.17 -10.69
CA PHE A 164 -3.06 -21.09 -11.15
C PHE A 164 -3.99 -22.11 -10.47
N GLN A 165 -3.58 -23.37 -10.37
CA GLN A 165 -4.39 -24.41 -9.72
C GLN A 165 -4.52 -24.16 -8.21
N LYS A 166 -3.46 -23.68 -7.57
CA LYS A 166 -3.49 -23.26 -6.16
C LYS A 166 -4.40 -22.07 -5.93
N LEU A 167 -4.36 -21.07 -6.81
CA LEU A 167 -5.26 -19.92 -6.79
C LEU A 167 -6.73 -20.36 -6.95
N LYS A 168 -7.01 -21.24 -7.92
CA LYS A 168 -8.36 -21.80 -8.15
C LYS A 168 -8.87 -22.49 -6.90
N ARG A 169 -8.06 -23.34 -6.27
CA ARG A 169 -8.40 -24.03 -5.02
C ARG A 169 -8.67 -23.06 -3.88
N HIS A 170 -7.78 -22.10 -3.66
CA HIS A 170 -7.88 -21.12 -2.57
C HIS A 170 -9.18 -20.29 -2.64
N PHE A 171 -9.53 -19.82 -3.84
CA PHE A 171 -10.71 -18.98 -4.06
C PHE A 171 -12.02 -19.76 -4.22
N ALA A 172 -12.00 -21.09 -4.35
CA ALA A 172 -13.21 -21.91 -4.51
C ALA A 172 -14.24 -21.74 -3.37
N ARG A 173 -13.78 -21.36 -2.16
CA ARG A 173 -14.65 -21.14 -0.99
C ARG A 173 -15.48 -19.85 -1.07
N TYR A 174 -15.09 -18.91 -1.92
CA TYR A 174 -15.66 -17.56 -2.01
C TYR A 174 -16.92 -17.53 -2.89
N THR A 175 -17.89 -18.38 -2.57
CA THR A 175 -19.15 -18.49 -3.33
C THR A 175 -20.01 -17.23 -3.19
N PRO A 176 -20.96 -16.97 -4.12
CA PRO A 176 -21.94 -15.89 -3.98
C PRO A 176 -22.70 -15.91 -2.64
N LYS A 177 -22.97 -17.10 -2.09
CA LYS A 177 -23.57 -17.29 -0.76
C LYS A 177 -22.65 -16.81 0.36
N MET A 178 -21.34 -17.04 0.26
CA MET A 178 -20.37 -16.50 1.22
C MET A 178 -20.31 -14.98 1.12
N VAL A 179 -20.29 -14.43 -0.10
CA VAL A 179 -20.32 -12.99 -0.33
C VAL A 179 -21.56 -12.34 0.29
N GLU A 180 -22.75 -12.92 0.07
CA GLU A 180 -23.98 -12.43 0.70
C GLU A 180 -23.87 -12.43 2.23
N LYS A 181 -23.44 -13.55 2.83
CA LYS A 181 -23.33 -13.70 4.28
C LYS A 181 -22.32 -12.71 4.91
N VAL A 182 -21.13 -12.60 4.32
CA VAL A 182 -20.00 -11.86 4.91
C VAL A 182 -20.02 -10.39 4.51
N CYS A 183 -20.38 -10.08 3.27
CA CYS A 183 -20.37 -8.71 2.75
C CYS A 183 -21.73 -8.02 2.90
N GLY A 184 -22.83 -8.77 3.00
CA GLY A 184 -24.19 -8.22 2.94
C GLY A 184 -24.63 -7.83 1.53
N VAL A 185 -23.91 -8.28 0.49
CA VAL A 185 -24.20 -7.96 -0.91
C VAL A 185 -25.18 -8.99 -1.48
N PRO A 186 -26.37 -8.59 -1.97
CA PRO A 186 -27.31 -9.54 -2.57
C PRO A 186 -26.71 -10.28 -3.78
N PRO A 187 -26.95 -11.59 -3.95
CA PRO A 187 -26.35 -12.40 -5.02
C PRO A 187 -26.58 -11.82 -6.43
N ALA A 188 -27.79 -11.29 -6.70
CA ALA A 188 -28.10 -10.67 -7.99
C ALA A 188 -27.26 -9.40 -8.26
N LEU A 189 -26.99 -8.60 -7.23
CA LEU A 189 -26.15 -7.40 -7.35
C LEU A 189 -24.68 -7.79 -7.53
N PHE A 190 -24.21 -8.79 -6.78
CA PHE A 190 -22.87 -9.35 -6.95
C PHE A 190 -22.67 -9.86 -8.39
N GLN A 191 -23.61 -10.67 -8.91
CA GLN A 191 -23.52 -11.20 -10.27
C GLN A 191 -23.48 -10.08 -11.31
N LYS A 192 -24.34 -9.06 -11.15
CA LYS A 192 -24.35 -7.89 -12.04
C LYS A 192 -22.98 -7.20 -12.08
N VAL A 193 -22.30 -7.05 -10.95
CA VAL A 193 -20.97 -6.43 -10.87
C VAL A 193 -19.91 -7.30 -11.52
N ALA A 194 -19.88 -8.59 -11.20
CA ALA A 194 -18.92 -9.54 -11.75
C ALA A 194 -19.03 -9.60 -13.29
N ASP A 195 -20.24 -9.75 -13.83
CA ASP A 195 -20.49 -9.76 -15.27
C ASP A 195 -20.08 -8.45 -15.94
N THR A 196 -20.28 -7.32 -15.26
CA THR A 196 -19.93 -6.00 -15.80
C THR A 196 -18.42 -5.84 -15.93
N LEU A 197 -17.66 -6.26 -14.92
CA LEU A 197 -16.20 -6.21 -14.96
C LEU A 197 -15.63 -7.13 -16.03
N VAL A 198 -16.14 -8.35 -16.14
CA VAL A 198 -15.72 -9.32 -17.17
C VAL A 198 -15.99 -8.78 -18.58
N ARG A 199 -17.21 -8.28 -18.85
CA ARG A 199 -17.57 -7.72 -20.17
C ARG A 199 -16.78 -6.46 -20.56
N ALA A 200 -16.18 -5.80 -19.57
CA ALA A 200 -15.35 -4.62 -19.74
C ALA A 200 -13.85 -4.91 -19.68
N SER A 201 -13.46 -6.19 -19.75
CA SER A 201 -12.06 -6.63 -19.75
C SER A 201 -11.78 -7.59 -20.90
N GLY A 202 -10.53 -8.04 -21.03
CA GLY A 202 -10.08 -8.91 -22.13
C GLY A 202 -9.29 -8.16 -23.21
N PRO A 203 -9.05 -8.77 -24.39
CA PRO A 203 -8.12 -8.24 -25.39
C PRO A 203 -8.44 -6.83 -25.92
N ASP A 204 -9.72 -6.48 -26.00
CA ASP A 204 -10.19 -5.24 -26.65
C ASP A 204 -10.69 -4.18 -25.66
N LYS A 205 -10.85 -4.54 -24.38
CA LYS A 205 -11.44 -3.69 -23.35
C LYS A 205 -10.63 -3.69 -22.08
N THR A 206 -10.77 -2.64 -21.29
CA THR A 206 -10.07 -2.49 -20.01
C THR A 206 -10.98 -1.96 -18.91
N ALA A 207 -10.82 -2.56 -17.72
CA ALA A 207 -11.39 -2.03 -16.50
C ALA A 207 -10.30 -1.48 -15.57
N ALA A 208 -10.58 -0.37 -14.90
CA ALA A 208 -9.70 0.22 -13.90
C ALA A 208 -10.26 0.03 -12.48
N ILE A 209 -9.35 -0.11 -11.51
CA ILE A 209 -9.70 -0.05 -10.08
C ILE A 209 -9.14 1.23 -9.48
N CYS A 210 -9.99 1.99 -8.79
CA CYS A 210 -9.61 3.19 -8.03
C CYS A 210 -9.85 2.96 -6.54
N TYR A 211 -8.82 3.12 -5.71
CA TYR A 211 -8.93 2.95 -4.26
C TYR A 211 -8.06 3.94 -3.50
N ALA A 212 -8.34 4.12 -2.21
CA ALA A 212 -7.54 4.93 -1.29
C ALA A 212 -7.55 4.31 0.12
N VAL A 213 -7.87 5.11 1.14
CA VAL A 213 -7.76 4.72 2.55
C VAL A 213 -8.72 3.61 2.99
N GLY A 214 -9.85 3.44 2.30
CA GLY A 214 -10.86 2.44 2.64
C GLY A 214 -10.34 1.00 2.57
N TRP A 215 -9.31 0.74 1.78
CA TRP A 215 -8.60 -0.55 1.73
C TRP A 215 -7.34 -0.59 2.58
N THR A 216 -6.66 0.53 2.79
CA THR A 216 -5.31 0.50 3.39
C THR A 216 -5.33 0.47 4.91
N GLN A 217 -6.37 1.01 5.56
CA GLN A 217 -6.41 1.17 7.03
C GLN A 217 -7.03 -0.04 7.73
N HIS A 218 -6.55 -1.23 7.40
CA HIS A 218 -6.93 -2.50 8.01
C HIS A 218 -5.68 -3.34 8.27
N SER A 219 -5.72 -4.22 9.28
CA SER A 219 -4.64 -5.21 9.52
C SER A 219 -4.35 -6.10 8.30
N LYS A 220 -5.35 -6.26 7.43
CA LYS A 220 -5.28 -7.01 6.17
C LYS A 220 -5.27 -6.14 4.91
N GLY A 221 -4.97 -4.84 5.03
CA GLY A 221 -5.05 -3.89 3.91
C GLY A 221 -4.12 -4.26 2.74
N VAL A 222 -2.95 -4.79 3.03
CA VAL A 222 -2.03 -5.34 2.02
C VAL A 222 -2.70 -6.46 1.21
N GLN A 223 -3.43 -7.34 1.89
CA GLN A 223 -4.09 -8.48 1.25
C GLN A 223 -5.30 -8.06 0.42
N ILE A 224 -6.07 -7.03 0.84
CA ILE A 224 -7.14 -6.46 0.01
C ILE A 224 -6.59 -6.00 -1.34
N ILE A 225 -5.48 -5.23 -1.31
CA ILE A 225 -4.83 -4.71 -2.51
C ILE A 225 -4.24 -5.85 -3.36
N ARG A 226 -3.69 -6.89 -2.73
CA ARG A 226 -3.24 -8.11 -3.43
C ARG A 226 -4.39 -8.82 -4.14
N THR A 227 -5.55 -8.98 -3.50
CA THR A 227 -6.74 -9.58 -4.13
C THR A 227 -7.20 -8.76 -5.34
N ALA A 228 -7.24 -7.43 -5.24
CA ALA A 228 -7.53 -6.56 -6.38
C ALA A 228 -6.50 -6.68 -7.52
N SER A 229 -5.22 -6.88 -7.15
CA SER A 229 -4.12 -7.06 -8.12
C SER A 229 -4.24 -8.38 -8.88
N ILE A 230 -4.58 -9.47 -8.18
CA ILE A 230 -4.88 -10.77 -8.79
C ILE A 230 -6.04 -10.64 -9.78
N LEU A 231 -7.13 -9.97 -9.37
CA LEU A 231 -8.29 -9.77 -10.24
C LEU A 231 -7.91 -9.02 -11.52
N GLN A 232 -7.16 -7.91 -11.42
CA GLN A 232 -6.73 -7.15 -12.60
C GLN A 232 -5.76 -7.92 -13.51
N LEU A 233 -4.93 -8.82 -12.95
CA LEU A 233 -4.07 -9.71 -13.74
C LEU A 233 -4.87 -10.80 -14.46
N LEU A 234 -5.87 -11.41 -13.80
CA LEU A 234 -6.77 -12.39 -14.43
C LEU A 234 -7.56 -11.77 -15.59
N LEU A 235 -8.00 -10.53 -15.41
CA LEU A 235 -8.75 -9.78 -16.43
C LEU A 235 -7.84 -9.17 -17.52
N GLY A 236 -6.51 -9.24 -17.35
CA GLY A 236 -5.54 -8.69 -18.30
C GLY A 236 -5.57 -7.16 -18.42
N ASN A 237 -5.86 -6.46 -17.32
CA ASN A 237 -6.07 -5.01 -17.31
C ASN A 237 -4.80 -4.21 -16.93
N ILE A 238 -3.73 -4.85 -16.46
CA ILE A 238 -2.51 -4.14 -16.04
C ILE A 238 -1.63 -3.79 -17.25
N GLY A 239 -1.17 -2.53 -17.30
CA GLY A 239 -0.26 -2.03 -18.33
C GLY A 239 -0.95 -1.57 -19.63
N ARG A 240 -2.28 -1.43 -19.63
CA ARG A 240 -3.07 -1.07 -20.82
C ARG A 240 -3.88 0.22 -20.58
N PRO A 241 -4.12 1.04 -21.62
CA PRO A 241 -4.90 2.28 -21.49
C PRO A 241 -6.29 2.02 -20.91
N GLY A 242 -6.73 2.84 -19.95
CA GLY A 242 -8.03 2.68 -19.28
C GLY A 242 -8.08 1.54 -18.26
N GLY A 243 -6.99 0.81 -18.10
CA GLY A 243 -6.87 -0.28 -17.14
C GLY A 243 -6.12 0.11 -15.87
N GLY A 244 -5.45 -0.87 -15.28
CA GLY A 244 -4.58 -0.67 -14.14
C GLY A 244 -5.31 -0.53 -12.80
N ILE A 245 -4.50 -0.28 -11.77
CA ILE A 245 -4.93 0.09 -10.44
C ILE A 245 -4.41 1.50 -10.14
N LEU A 246 -5.35 2.42 -9.95
CA LEU A 246 -5.12 3.78 -9.51
C LEU A 246 -5.28 3.86 -8.00
N ALA A 247 -4.18 3.60 -7.30
CA ALA A 247 -4.08 3.88 -5.87
C ALA A 247 -3.98 5.39 -5.66
N LEU A 248 -5.07 6.03 -5.25
CA LEU A 248 -5.18 7.47 -5.12
C LEU A 248 -4.44 7.94 -3.85
N ARG A 249 -3.44 8.80 -4.04
CA ARG A 249 -2.64 9.36 -2.94
C ARG A 249 -3.40 10.47 -2.21
N GLY A 250 -3.16 10.60 -0.90
CA GLY A 250 -3.72 11.63 -0.04
C GLY A 250 -3.06 13.00 -0.22
N HIS A 251 -2.10 13.34 0.65
CA HIS A 251 -1.40 14.63 0.57
C HIS A 251 -0.75 14.87 -0.80
N ALA A 252 -0.68 16.14 -1.20
CA ALA A 252 -0.22 16.57 -2.52
C ALA A 252 1.13 15.96 -2.96
N SER A 253 2.05 15.74 -2.01
CA SER A 253 3.37 15.17 -2.26
C SER A 253 3.68 13.91 -1.44
N ILE A 254 2.67 13.16 -0.97
CA ILE A 254 2.91 11.91 -0.21
C ILE A 254 3.68 10.88 -1.05
N GLN A 255 3.51 10.92 -2.38
CA GLN A 255 4.32 10.12 -3.30
C GLN A 255 5.79 10.55 -3.22
N GLY A 256 6.07 11.86 -3.32
CA GLY A 256 7.43 12.40 -3.24
C GLY A 256 8.10 12.16 -1.89
N SER A 257 7.34 12.25 -0.78
CA SER A 257 7.85 11.93 0.56
C SER A 257 7.95 10.42 0.84
N THR A 258 7.54 9.58 -0.11
CA THR A 258 7.85 8.14 -0.12
C THR A 258 9.05 7.87 -1.03
N ASP A 259 9.16 8.57 -2.16
CA ASP A 259 10.29 8.48 -3.10
C ASP A 259 11.61 8.98 -2.45
N ILE A 260 11.52 10.08 -1.70
CA ILE A 260 12.54 10.61 -0.80
C ILE A 260 11.94 10.48 0.61
N PRO A 261 12.20 9.35 1.30
CA PRO A 261 11.35 8.90 2.36
C PRO A 261 11.47 9.71 3.63
N THR A 262 10.32 9.90 4.28
CA THR A 262 10.20 10.21 5.72
C THR A 262 9.70 8.98 6.48
N LEU A 263 10.06 7.78 6.01
CA LEU A 263 9.76 6.48 6.61
C LEU A 263 11.03 5.90 7.23
N TYR A 264 10.89 5.10 8.30
CA TYR A 264 12.04 4.63 9.09
C TYR A 264 12.83 3.50 8.41
N ASP A 265 12.20 2.78 7.48
CA ASP A 265 12.67 1.50 6.93
C ASP A 265 13.24 1.59 5.51
N ILE A 266 13.18 2.76 4.88
CA ILE A 266 13.65 2.95 3.49
C ILE A 266 14.45 4.24 3.31
N LEU A 267 15.34 4.21 2.33
CA LEU A 267 16.18 5.29 1.83
C LEU A 267 15.67 5.82 0.48
N PRO A 268 16.14 7.00 0.01
CA PRO A 268 15.75 7.54 -1.29
C PRO A 268 15.86 6.53 -2.43
N GLY A 269 14.84 6.51 -3.30
CA GLY A 269 14.79 5.55 -4.40
C GLY A 269 14.34 4.15 -3.99
N TYR A 270 13.70 3.99 -2.83
CA TYR A 270 13.17 2.71 -2.32
C TYR A 270 14.25 1.67 -1.97
N LEU A 271 15.47 2.14 -1.66
CA LEU A 271 16.51 1.28 -1.10
C LEU A 271 16.16 0.95 0.35
N ALA A 272 16.45 -0.28 0.81
CA ALA A 272 16.19 -0.65 2.20
C ALA A 272 17.13 0.10 3.15
N MET A 273 16.65 0.46 4.33
CA MET A 273 17.53 0.87 5.43
C MET A 273 18.34 -0.34 5.91
N PRO A 274 19.67 -0.20 6.15
CA PRO A 274 20.45 -1.33 6.62
C PRO A 274 20.10 -1.76 8.04
N GLN A 275 20.19 -3.06 8.32
CA GLN A 275 19.87 -3.65 9.63
C GLN A 275 21.12 -3.78 10.52
N GLY A 276 20.99 -3.36 11.78
CA GLY A 276 22.03 -3.56 12.80
C GLY A 276 22.17 -5.04 13.17
N GLY A 277 23.40 -5.49 13.38
CA GLY A 277 23.76 -6.89 13.64
C GLY A 277 24.05 -7.69 12.37
N ASP A 278 23.10 -7.75 11.44
CA ASP A 278 23.19 -8.62 10.26
C ASP A 278 23.92 -7.95 9.08
N GLU A 279 23.75 -6.64 8.89
CA GLU A 279 24.25 -5.90 7.73
C GLU A 279 25.36 -4.90 8.12
N GLU A 280 26.28 -5.35 8.98
CA GLU A 280 27.35 -4.48 9.52
C GLU A 280 28.34 -3.96 8.46
N THR A 281 28.45 -4.60 7.30
CA THR A 281 29.32 -4.14 6.21
C THR A 281 28.54 -3.87 4.94
N LEU A 282 29.07 -2.99 4.08
CA LEU A 282 28.47 -2.69 2.77
C LEU A 282 28.27 -3.96 1.95
N GLN A 283 29.25 -4.87 1.94
CA GLN A 283 29.15 -6.12 1.20
C GLN A 283 27.97 -6.98 1.66
N LYS A 284 27.77 -7.14 2.98
CA LYS A 284 26.64 -7.91 3.53
C LYS A 284 25.30 -7.29 3.14
N TYR A 285 25.19 -5.96 3.21
CA TYR A 285 23.99 -5.26 2.72
C TYR A 285 23.76 -5.52 1.23
N LEU A 286 24.80 -5.39 0.39
CA LEU A 286 24.65 -5.62 -1.04
C LEU A 286 24.26 -7.07 -1.36
N ASP A 287 24.81 -8.05 -0.65
CA ASP A 287 24.47 -9.47 -0.81
C ASP A 287 23.01 -9.76 -0.42
N ALA A 288 22.49 -9.11 0.63
CA ALA A 288 21.11 -9.26 1.08
C ALA A 288 20.09 -8.59 0.15
N HIS A 289 20.44 -7.45 -0.45
CA HIS A 289 19.49 -6.59 -1.17
C HIS A 289 19.66 -6.56 -2.70
N THR A 290 20.61 -7.31 -3.26
CA THR A 290 20.86 -7.33 -4.72
C THR A 290 20.31 -8.62 -5.36
N PRO A 291 19.13 -8.58 -6.01
CA PRO A 291 18.65 -9.72 -6.78
C PRO A 291 19.51 -9.99 -8.01
N LYS A 292 19.50 -11.23 -8.50
CA LYS A 292 20.31 -11.66 -9.65
C LYS A 292 19.85 -11.06 -10.99
N THR A 293 18.58 -10.71 -11.12
CA THR A 293 17.96 -10.30 -12.39
C THR A 293 17.04 -9.09 -12.20
N GLY A 294 16.57 -8.52 -13.32
CA GLY A 294 15.69 -7.36 -13.33
C GLY A 294 16.41 -6.04 -13.04
N LEU A 295 15.65 -4.97 -12.87
CA LEU A 295 16.21 -3.63 -12.68
C LEU A 295 17.01 -3.51 -11.36
N TRP A 296 16.58 -4.22 -10.33
CA TRP A 296 17.18 -4.18 -8.99
C TRP A 296 18.52 -4.91 -8.88
N SER A 297 18.98 -5.65 -9.89
CA SER A 297 20.37 -6.14 -9.89
C SER A 297 21.41 -5.02 -9.89
N ASN A 298 20.98 -3.78 -10.17
CA ASN A 298 21.78 -2.57 -10.11
C ASN A 298 21.80 -1.91 -8.70
N THR A 299 21.26 -2.54 -7.65
CA THR A 299 21.29 -2.03 -6.26
C THR A 299 22.66 -1.47 -5.85
N PRO A 300 23.82 -2.11 -6.15
CA PRO A 300 25.12 -1.54 -5.81
C PRO A 300 25.37 -0.16 -6.40
N ALA A 301 24.99 0.06 -7.66
CA ALA A 301 25.15 1.36 -8.32
C ALA A 301 24.25 2.43 -7.68
N TYR A 302 23.01 2.08 -7.35
CA TYR A 302 22.06 3.00 -6.73
C TYR A 302 22.50 3.39 -5.32
N PHE A 303 22.87 2.41 -4.50
CA PHE A 303 23.25 2.62 -3.12
C PHE A 303 24.56 3.40 -2.97
N ILE A 304 25.60 3.04 -3.73
CA ILE A 304 26.88 3.77 -3.72
C ILE A 304 26.70 5.20 -4.24
N SER A 305 25.85 5.40 -5.24
CA SER A 305 25.53 6.75 -5.74
C SER A 305 24.83 7.60 -4.68
N LEU A 306 23.93 7.01 -3.90
CA LEU A 306 23.29 7.69 -2.77
C LEU A 306 24.30 8.10 -1.70
N LEU A 307 25.19 7.20 -1.29
CA LEU A 307 26.24 7.53 -0.30
C LEU A 307 27.16 8.65 -0.79
N LYS A 308 27.54 8.63 -2.08
CA LYS A 308 28.29 9.73 -2.70
C LYS A 308 27.50 11.03 -2.76
N ALA A 309 26.19 10.99 -2.94
CA ALA A 309 25.35 12.18 -2.89
C ALA A 309 25.30 12.80 -1.48
N TYR A 310 25.32 11.97 -0.44
CA TYR A 310 25.33 12.43 0.96
C TYR A 310 26.69 12.96 1.41
N TYR A 311 27.77 12.24 1.09
CA TYR A 311 29.08 12.49 1.68
C TYR A 311 30.11 13.06 0.71
N GLY A 312 29.76 13.19 -0.57
CA GLY A 312 30.60 13.81 -1.59
C GLY A 312 31.98 13.16 -1.71
N LYS A 313 33.04 13.98 -1.60
CA LYS A 313 34.43 13.54 -1.73
C LYS A 313 34.87 12.60 -0.60
N SER A 314 34.16 12.58 0.53
CA SER A 314 34.48 11.74 1.68
C SER A 314 34.00 10.30 1.52
N ALA A 315 33.14 10.01 0.54
CA ALA A 315 32.72 8.65 0.18
C ALA A 315 33.73 8.04 -0.82
N THR A 316 34.73 7.32 -0.30
CA THR A 316 35.78 6.68 -1.10
C THR A 316 35.67 5.16 -1.07
N GLY A 317 36.37 4.46 -1.96
CA GLY A 317 36.41 2.98 -1.90
C GLY A 317 37.10 2.44 -0.65
N GLU A 318 37.98 3.23 -0.03
CA GLU A 318 38.76 2.79 1.16
C GLU A 318 37.92 2.77 2.44
N ASN A 319 36.82 3.52 2.50
CA ASN A 319 35.94 3.60 3.67
C ASN A 319 34.52 3.09 3.38
N ASP A 320 34.38 2.18 2.41
CA ASP A 320 33.08 1.66 1.95
C ASP A 320 32.06 2.78 1.67
N PHE A 321 32.54 3.88 1.08
CA PHE A 321 31.76 5.06 0.73
C PHE A 321 31.06 5.73 1.93
N GLY A 322 31.58 5.55 3.15
CA GLY A 322 30.99 6.11 4.37
C GLY A 322 29.76 5.33 4.86
N TYR A 323 29.63 4.05 4.50
CA TYR A 323 28.53 3.18 4.93
C TYR A 323 28.31 3.20 6.44
N ASP A 324 29.38 3.19 7.22
CA ASP A 324 29.31 3.18 8.70
C ASP A 324 28.79 4.48 9.31
N TRP A 325 28.70 5.57 8.55
CA TRP A 325 28.10 6.81 9.01
C TRP A 325 26.57 6.79 8.92
N LEU A 326 26.01 5.87 8.14
CA LEU A 326 24.58 5.70 8.03
C LEU A 326 24.04 4.92 9.25
N PRO A 327 22.98 5.40 9.92
CA PRO A 327 22.36 4.64 11.00
C PRO A 327 21.76 3.34 10.47
N LYS A 328 21.86 2.29 11.29
CA LYS A 328 21.31 0.97 11.00
C LYS A 328 20.09 0.73 11.91
N ILE A 329 19.00 0.20 11.35
CA ILE A 329 17.77 -0.03 12.12
C ILE A 329 17.95 -1.24 13.05
N THR A 330 17.46 -1.14 14.28
CA THR A 330 17.57 -2.20 15.30
C THR A 330 16.23 -2.81 15.68
N ALA A 331 15.13 -2.14 15.35
CA ALA A 331 13.78 -2.59 15.62
C ALA A 331 12.76 -1.94 14.66
N ASP A 332 11.48 -2.28 14.84
CA ASP A 332 10.36 -1.54 14.26
C ASP A 332 10.23 -0.18 14.98
N HIS A 333 10.30 0.90 14.20
CA HIS A 333 10.12 2.27 14.69
C HIS A 333 8.94 2.96 14.00
N SER A 334 7.94 2.17 13.59
CA SER A 334 6.70 2.66 13.01
C SER A 334 5.87 3.46 14.02
N PHE A 335 4.79 4.07 13.54
CA PHE A 335 3.96 4.99 14.30
C PHE A 335 3.53 4.47 15.68
N PHE A 336 3.05 3.22 15.73
CA PHE A 336 2.55 2.65 16.98
C PHE A 336 3.68 2.36 17.96
N GLU A 337 4.81 1.85 17.48
CA GLU A 337 5.96 1.53 18.32
C GLU A 337 6.54 2.78 18.99
N TYR A 338 6.78 3.86 18.22
CA TYR A 338 7.26 5.09 18.85
C TYR A 338 6.19 5.73 19.74
N LEU A 339 4.89 5.59 19.44
CA LEU A 339 3.82 6.08 20.31
C LEU A 339 3.83 5.35 21.66
N TYR A 340 4.07 4.04 21.67
CA TYR A 340 4.18 3.26 22.90
C TYR A 340 5.45 3.62 23.67
N ASP A 341 6.58 3.79 22.99
CA ASP A 341 7.81 4.25 23.64
C ASP A 341 7.67 5.66 24.23
N MET A 342 6.98 6.57 23.54
CA MET A 342 6.62 7.88 24.08
C MET A 342 5.66 7.76 25.27
N ALA A 343 4.67 6.86 25.19
CA ALA A 343 3.74 6.58 26.28
C ALA A 343 4.44 6.00 27.51
N ASP A 344 5.51 5.23 27.32
CA ASP A 344 6.32 4.64 28.39
C ASP A 344 7.39 5.60 28.92
N GLY A 345 7.54 6.80 28.32
CA GLY A 345 8.54 7.79 28.72
C GLY A 345 9.97 7.44 28.27
N LYS A 346 10.13 6.58 27.26
CA LYS A 346 11.43 6.21 26.69
C LYS A 346 11.96 7.22 25.66
N MET A 347 11.09 8.09 25.15
CA MET A 347 11.46 9.16 24.21
C MET A 347 11.73 10.46 24.95
N GLU A 348 12.91 11.05 24.74
CA GLU A 348 13.23 12.36 25.32
C GLU A 348 12.58 13.52 24.56
N GLY A 349 12.43 13.39 23.25
CA GLY A 349 11.83 14.45 22.44
C GLY A 349 11.45 14.02 21.03
N MET A 350 10.77 14.92 20.33
CA MET A 350 10.20 14.64 19.01
C MET A 350 10.25 15.89 18.12
N PHE A 351 10.49 15.67 16.83
CA PHE A 351 10.21 16.64 15.77
C PHE A 351 8.89 16.28 15.08
N LEU A 352 7.95 17.22 15.03
CA LEU A 352 6.69 17.09 14.28
C LEU A 352 6.63 18.17 13.21
N ILE A 353 6.91 17.78 11.96
CA ILE A 353 7.08 18.72 10.85
C ILE A 353 5.93 18.54 9.84
N GLY A 354 5.06 19.55 9.74
CA GLY A 354 3.92 19.56 8.81
C GLY A 354 2.93 18.41 9.03
N GLN A 355 2.75 18.00 10.29
CA GLN A 355 1.85 16.93 10.70
C GLN A 355 1.06 17.35 11.93
N ASN A 356 -0.09 16.71 12.14
CA ASN A 356 -0.94 16.94 13.30
C ASN A 356 -1.32 15.62 13.96
N SER A 357 -0.40 15.03 14.72
CA SER A 357 -0.60 13.73 15.38
C SER A 357 -1.69 13.80 16.47
N ALA A 358 -1.86 14.95 17.14
CA ALA A 358 -2.88 15.16 18.16
C ALA A 358 -4.34 14.97 17.66
N VAL A 359 -4.54 15.08 16.35
CA VAL A 359 -5.83 14.86 15.67
C VAL A 359 -5.80 13.62 14.78
N GLY A 360 -4.70 13.40 14.05
CA GLY A 360 -4.58 12.32 13.06
C GLY A 360 -4.28 10.94 13.65
N ALA A 361 -3.84 10.85 14.91
CA ALA A 361 -3.56 9.56 15.56
C ALA A 361 -4.86 8.75 15.76
N PRO A 362 -4.83 7.41 15.58
CA PRO A 362 -6.00 6.55 15.81
C PRO A 362 -6.56 6.63 17.23
N ASN A 363 -5.70 6.87 18.22
CA ASN A 363 -6.08 7.11 19.61
C ASN A 363 -5.53 8.47 20.07
N THR A 364 -6.27 9.53 19.77
CA THR A 364 -5.87 10.92 20.05
C THR A 364 -5.69 11.20 21.54
N ARG A 365 -6.49 10.56 22.41
CA ARG A 365 -6.34 10.66 23.87
C ARG A 365 -5.01 10.08 24.34
N LEU A 366 -4.62 8.89 23.85
CA LEU A 366 -3.31 8.32 24.15
C LEU A 366 -2.19 9.23 23.61
N GLN A 367 -2.28 9.64 22.34
CA GLN A 367 -1.30 10.52 21.73
C GLN A 367 -1.04 11.79 22.55
N ARG A 368 -2.11 12.52 22.94
CA ARG A 368 -1.98 13.78 23.67
C ARG A 368 -1.41 13.60 25.08
N ARG A 369 -1.75 12.50 25.75
CA ARG A 369 -1.13 12.13 27.04
C ARG A 369 0.34 11.74 26.90
N SER A 370 0.69 11.03 25.82
CA SER A 370 2.07 10.64 25.54
C SER A 370 2.95 11.86 25.23
N MET A 371 2.44 12.86 24.51
CA MET A 371 3.19 14.10 24.24
C MET A 371 3.60 14.84 25.52
N ALA A 372 2.82 14.74 26.61
CA ALA A 372 3.14 15.32 27.92
C ALA A 372 4.34 14.67 28.62
N LYS A 373 4.81 13.52 28.12
CA LYS A 373 5.97 12.80 28.68
C LYS A 373 7.29 13.14 28.01
N LEU A 374 7.27 13.91 26.92
CA LEU A 374 8.48 14.39 26.27
C LEU A 374 9.16 15.46 27.13
N LYS A 375 10.49 15.52 27.10
CA LYS A 375 11.25 16.63 27.68
C LYS A 375 11.18 17.85 26.77
N TRP A 376 11.30 17.65 25.46
CA TRP A 376 11.21 18.71 24.45
C TRP A 376 10.40 18.28 23.24
N PHE A 377 9.67 19.22 22.63
CA PHE A 377 8.83 18.95 21.48
C PHE A 377 8.93 20.09 20.46
N VAL A 378 9.51 19.78 19.29
CA VAL A 378 9.75 20.76 18.23
C VAL A 378 8.71 20.58 17.14
N ILE A 379 7.94 21.63 16.88
CA ILE A 379 6.88 21.64 15.90
C ILE A 379 7.20 22.68 14.84
N ARG A 380 7.07 22.30 13.58
CA ARG A 380 7.19 23.22 12.45
C ARG A 380 5.95 23.10 11.58
N ASP A 381 5.14 24.15 11.57
CA ASP A 381 3.90 24.22 10.79
C ASP A 381 3.61 25.67 10.36
N MET A 382 2.65 25.88 9.46
CA MET A 382 2.27 27.21 8.97
C MET A 382 1.56 28.03 10.05
N VAL A 383 0.85 27.36 10.95
CA VAL A 383 0.05 27.95 12.03
C VAL A 383 0.18 27.11 13.29
N GLU A 384 -0.16 27.67 14.45
CA GLU A 384 -0.30 26.86 15.66
C GLU A 384 -1.37 25.78 15.46
N THR A 385 -0.98 24.52 15.65
CA THR A 385 -1.84 23.34 15.55
C THR A 385 -2.03 22.71 16.93
N GLU A 386 -2.97 21.77 17.05
CA GLU A 386 -3.30 21.06 18.29
C GLU A 386 -2.08 20.49 19.04
N PRO A 387 -1.04 19.93 18.39
CA PRO A 387 0.18 19.51 19.06
C PRO A 387 0.98 20.67 19.68
N ALA A 388 0.90 21.90 19.16
CA ALA A 388 1.64 23.04 19.70
C ALA A 388 1.01 23.61 20.99
N ARG A 389 -0.27 23.32 21.18
CA ARG A 389 -1.10 23.84 22.27
C ARG A 389 -1.66 22.76 23.20
N PHE A 390 -1.26 21.49 23.02
CA PHE A 390 -1.82 20.35 23.74
C PHE A 390 -1.78 20.51 25.27
N TRP A 391 -0.74 21.17 25.78
CA TRP A 391 -0.49 21.43 27.20
C TRP A 391 -1.40 22.51 27.79
N ARG A 392 -2.05 23.34 26.97
CA ARG A 392 -2.89 24.47 27.40
C ARG A 392 -4.39 24.20 27.29
N ASP A 393 -4.82 23.62 26.17
CA ASP A 393 -6.25 23.58 25.81
C ASP A 393 -6.66 22.31 25.07
N SER A 394 -5.93 21.21 25.29
CA SER A 394 -6.41 19.90 24.85
C SER A 394 -7.65 19.45 25.64
N ALA A 395 -8.39 18.52 25.06
CA ALA A 395 -9.54 17.92 25.71
C ALA A 395 -9.16 17.17 27.01
N GLU A 396 -7.90 16.73 27.16
CA GLU A 396 -7.38 16.12 28.38
C GLU A 396 -7.14 17.15 29.49
N ILE A 397 -6.77 18.39 29.16
CA ILE A 397 -6.74 19.51 30.12
C ILE A 397 -8.16 19.83 30.58
N GLU A 398 -9.10 19.97 29.64
CA GLU A 398 -10.50 20.30 29.95
C GLU A 398 -11.16 19.25 30.85
N ARG A 399 -10.85 17.97 30.64
CA ARG A 399 -11.35 16.86 31.47
C ARG A 399 -10.59 16.67 32.79
N GLY A 400 -9.54 17.47 33.06
CA GLY A 400 -8.70 17.34 34.26
C GLY A 400 -7.83 16.08 34.29
N GLU A 401 -7.58 15.45 33.13
CA GLU A 401 -6.72 14.26 32.99
C GLU A 401 -5.24 14.63 32.88
N LEU A 402 -4.98 15.86 32.43
CA LEU A 402 -3.69 16.52 32.44
C LEU A 402 -3.85 17.88 33.11
N ARG A 403 -2.75 18.40 33.66
CA ARG A 403 -2.71 19.74 34.24
C ARG A 403 -1.54 20.51 33.66
N THR A 404 -1.80 21.73 33.20
CA THR A 404 -0.78 22.58 32.57
C THR A 404 0.43 22.82 33.47
N ASP A 405 0.22 22.98 34.78
CA ASP A 405 1.29 23.21 35.76
C ASP A 405 2.08 21.94 36.15
N GLU A 406 1.67 20.78 35.66
CA GLU A 406 2.36 19.50 35.84
C GLU A 406 3.05 18.99 34.56
N ILE A 407 2.87 19.68 33.43
CA ILE A 407 3.51 19.31 32.15
C ILE A 407 4.86 20.02 32.03
N GLU A 408 5.94 19.25 32.06
CA GLU A 408 7.32 19.76 31.96
C GLU A 408 7.85 19.84 30.51
N THR A 409 7.08 19.38 29.52
CA THR A 409 7.50 19.39 28.11
C THR A 409 7.75 20.81 27.60
N GLU A 410 8.99 21.08 27.18
CA GLU A 410 9.35 22.33 26.52
C GLU A 410 8.92 22.30 25.04
N VAL A 411 8.02 23.21 24.65
CA VAL A 411 7.45 23.23 23.29
C VAL A 411 8.04 24.38 22.47
N PHE A 412 8.61 24.04 21.32
CA PHE A 412 9.13 25.01 20.34
C PHE A 412 8.25 24.99 19.10
N PHE A 413 7.64 26.13 18.76
CA PHE A 413 6.90 26.30 17.52
C PHE A 413 7.68 27.17 16.53
N PHE A 414 7.99 26.61 15.36
CA PHE A 414 8.65 27.32 14.27
C PHE A 414 7.66 27.56 13.12
N PRO A 415 7.24 28.81 12.85
CA PRO A 415 6.35 29.12 11.74
C PRO A 415 7.03 28.81 10.40
N ALA A 416 6.32 28.09 9.53
CA ALA A 416 6.82 27.65 8.24
C ALA A 416 6.14 28.40 7.08
N ALA A 417 6.92 28.71 6.05
CA ALA A 417 6.40 29.23 4.79
C ALA A 417 5.42 28.23 4.14
N GLY A 418 4.30 28.76 3.67
CA GLY A 418 3.30 28.04 2.92
C GLY A 418 3.79 27.58 1.55
N HIS A 419 2.94 26.84 0.84
CA HIS A 419 3.32 26.27 -0.44
C HIS A 419 3.52 27.34 -1.53
N ALA A 420 2.73 28.43 -1.51
CA ALA A 420 2.85 29.56 -2.43
C ALA A 420 4.03 30.49 -2.11
N GLU A 421 4.75 30.28 -1.02
CA GLU A 421 5.84 31.18 -0.59
C GLU A 421 7.23 30.60 -0.88
N LYS A 422 7.26 29.45 -1.58
CA LYS A 422 8.48 28.71 -1.89
C LYS A 422 8.44 28.06 -3.27
N GLU A 423 9.56 28.17 -3.94
CA GLU A 423 9.88 27.40 -5.14
C GLU A 423 10.19 25.95 -4.78
N GLY A 424 9.90 25.02 -5.70
CA GLY A 424 10.31 23.63 -5.58
C GLY A 424 9.42 22.67 -6.37
N ALA A 425 9.66 21.38 -6.20
CA ALA A 425 8.89 20.33 -6.87
C ALA A 425 7.98 19.56 -5.91
N PHE A 426 6.90 18.99 -6.44
CA PHE A 426 6.13 17.96 -5.76
C PHE A 426 5.77 16.83 -6.71
N THR A 427 5.60 15.62 -6.17
CA THR A 427 5.22 14.44 -6.95
C THR A 427 3.77 14.06 -6.64
N ASN A 428 2.91 14.10 -7.66
CA ASN A 428 1.49 13.81 -7.50
C ASN A 428 1.19 12.29 -7.54
N THR A 429 -0.10 11.92 -7.45
CA THR A 429 -0.56 10.51 -7.42
C THR A 429 -0.09 9.66 -8.61
N GLN A 430 0.16 10.28 -9.77
CA GLN A 430 0.55 9.62 -11.02
C GLN A 430 2.04 9.71 -11.30
N ARG A 431 2.84 10.02 -10.26
CA ARG A 431 4.31 10.09 -10.31
C ARG A 431 4.86 11.23 -11.19
N LEU A 432 4.02 12.22 -11.49
CA LEU A 432 4.48 13.41 -12.20
C LEU A 432 5.14 14.37 -11.21
N LEU A 433 6.43 14.65 -11.43
CA LEU A 433 7.19 15.68 -10.74
C LEU A 433 6.86 17.03 -11.36
N GLN A 434 6.28 17.94 -10.58
CA GLN A 434 5.83 19.25 -11.05
C GLN A 434 6.57 20.34 -10.29
N TRP A 435 7.27 21.20 -11.03
CA TRP A 435 7.89 22.42 -10.49
C TRP A 435 6.83 23.50 -10.25
N ARG A 436 7.08 24.32 -9.24
CA ARG A 436 6.35 25.57 -9.02
C ARG A 436 7.33 26.66 -8.61
N GLU A 437 6.97 27.88 -8.92
CA GLU A 437 7.68 29.09 -8.52
C GLU A 437 7.00 29.72 -7.30
N LYS A 438 7.73 30.62 -6.64
CA LYS A 438 7.23 31.41 -5.51
C LYS A 438 6.31 32.54 -5.99
#